data_AF-A0A6B2XRP0-F1
#
_entry.id   AF-A0A6B2XRP0-F1
#
_cell.length_a   1.000
_cell.length_b   1.000
_cell.length_c   1.000
_cell.angle_alpha   90.00
_cell.angle_beta   90.00
_cell.angle_gamma   90.00
#
_symmetry.space_group_name_H-M   'P 1'
#
loop_
_entity.id
_entity.type
_entity.pdbx_description
1 polymer ?
#
loop_
_entity_poly.entity_id
_entity_poly.type
_entity_poly.pdbx_seq_one_letter_code
_entity_poly.pdbx_strand_id
1 'polypeptide(L)'
;PAKLVDCRSDDVERSELFIVEGDSALGTARLARSSDFQALLPIRGKILNVQKASVSDMLRNAECTAIIQVLGAGSGRSFDLEAARYGKIVLMTDADVDGAHIRTLLLTLFYRYMKPLVEAGRVFAAVPPLHRIEVIGAGRRKN
;
A
#
# COMPACT_ATOMS: atom_id res chain seq x y z
N PRO A 1 -4.66 -4.66 13.02
CA PRO A 1 -5.91 -5.24 12.47
C PRO A 1 -5.71 -6.69 12.04
N ALA A 2 -6.75 -7.53 12.05
CA ALA A 2 -6.63 -8.97 11.77
C ALA A 2 -6.02 -9.29 10.38
N LYS A 3 -6.20 -8.39 9.41
CA LYS A 3 -5.67 -8.55 8.04
C LYS A 3 -4.22 -8.08 7.85
N LEU A 4 -3.64 -7.37 8.82
CA LEU A 4 -2.25 -6.89 8.74
C LEU A 4 -1.29 -8.07 8.90
N VAL A 5 -0.37 -8.20 7.95
CA VAL A 5 0.80 -9.09 8.08
C VAL A 5 2.00 -8.23 8.39
N ASP A 6 2.30 -8.08 9.67
CA ASP A 6 3.27 -7.09 10.16
C ASP A 6 4.74 -7.51 9.91
N CYS A 7 5.66 -6.54 9.99
CA CYS A 7 7.10 -6.77 10.05
C CYS A 7 7.58 -6.91 11.50
N ARG A 8 8.85 -7.32 11.68
CA ARG A 8 9.47 -7.49 13.02
C ARG A 8 10.16 -6.22 13.54
N SER A 9 10.57 -5.34 12.63
CA SER A 9 11.29 -4.12 12.95
C SER A 9 10.35 -3.06 13.50
N ASP A 10 10.76 -2.45 14.61
CA ASP A 10 10.15 -1.22 15.15
C ASP A 10 10.89 0.06 14.70
N ASP A 11 12.00 -0.09 13.97
CA ASP A 11 12.69 1.03 13.33
C ASP A 11 11.87 1.60 12.18
N VAL A 12 11.30 2.78 12.41
CA VAL A 12 10.43 3.51 11.46
C VAL A 12 11.17 3.88 10.19
N GLU A 13 12.43 4.28 10.25
CA GLU A 13 13.15 4.72 9.04
C GLU A 13 13.36 3.58 8.04
N ARG A 14 13.49 2.36 8.57
CA ARG A 14 13.69 1.14 7.79
C ARG A 14 12.38 0.46 7.39
N SER A 15 11.32 0.60 8.18
CA SER A 15 10.09 -0.18 7.98
C SER A 15 9.26 0.34 6.81
N GLU A 16 8.68 -0.61 6.07
CA GLU A 16 7.90 -0.37 4.86
C GLU A 16 6.53 -1.03 4.99
N LEU A 17 5.47 -0.32 4.66
CA LEU A 17 4.11 -0.86 4.57
C LEU A 17 3.69 -0.95 3.12
N PHE A 18 3.44 -2.16 2.62
CA PHE A 18 2.84 -2.39 1.32
C PHE A 18 1.32 -2.51 1.45
N ILE A 19 0.58 -1.64 0.77
CA ILE A 19 -0.86 -1.76 0.60
C ILE A 19 -1.10 -2.55 -0.68
N VAL A 20 -1.65 -3.76 -0.56
CA VAL A 20 -1.78 -4.73 -1.66
C VAL A 20 -3.24 -4.93 -2.09
N GLU A 21 -3.45 -5.10 -3.39
CA GLU A 21 -4.78 -5.33 -3.96
C GLU A 21 -5.21 -6.81 -3.80
N GLY A 22 -6.12 -7.05 -2.87
CA GLY A 22 -6.74 -8.36 -2.64
C GLY A 22 -5.85 -9.40 -1.95
N ASP A 23 -6.48 -10.53 -1.60
CA ASP A 23 -5.80 -11.63 -0.90
C ASP A 23 -4.90 -12.46 -1.83
N SER A 24 -5.15 -12.39 -3.14
CA SER A 24 -4.31 -13.04 -4.16
C SER A 24 -2.90 -12.44 -4.20
N ALA A 25 -2.81 -11.11 -4.35
CA ALA A 25 -1.53 -10.40 -4.29
C ALA A 25 -0.85 -10.56 -2.93
N LEU A 26 -1.64 -10.57 -1.84
CA LEU A 26 -1.12 -10.83 -0.48
C LEU A 26 -0.42 -12.19 -0.38
N GLY A 27 -0.99 -13.25 -0.94
CA GLY A 27 -0.42 -14.60 -0.89
C GLY A 27 0.99 -14.64 -1.49
N THR A 28 1.14 -14.05 -2.68
CA THR A 28 2.43 -13.94 -3.37
C THR A 28 3.40 -13.02 -2.63
N ALA A 29 2.94 -11.83 -2.22
CA ALA A 29 3.77 -10.85 -1.52
C ALA A 29 4.26 -11.36 -0.16
N ARG A 30 3.44 -12.13 0.56
CA ARG A 30 3.78 -12.66 1.89
C ARG A 30 4.98 -13.60 1.85
N LEU A 31 5.12 -14.37 0.78
CA LEU A 31 6.24 -15.29 0.58
C LEU A 31 7.50 -14.57 0.06
N ALA A 32 7.32 -13.49 -0.69
CA ALA A 32 8.42 -12.76 -1.32
C ALA A 32 9.02 -11.63 -0.44
N ARG A 33 8.26 -11.11 0.53
CA ARG A 33 8.69 -9.99 1.37
C ARG A 33 9.87 -10.36 2.26
N SER A 34 10.67 -9.36 2.64
CA SER A 34 11.50 -9.44 3.84
C SER A 34 10.63 -9.17 5.08
N SER A 35 10.30 -10.21 5.84
CA SER A 35 9.47 -10.09 7.05
C SER A 35 10.11 -9.24 8.15
N ASP A 36 11.40 -8.95 8.03
CA ASP A 36 12.11 -8.16 9.03
C ASP A 36 11.66 -6.70 8.99
N PHE A 37 11.43 -6.13 7.80
CA PHE A 37 11.11 -4.71 7.67
C PHE A 37 9.92 -4.38 6.75
N GLN A 38 9.34 -5.35 6.03
CA GLN A 38 8.23 -5.09 5.09
C GLN A 38 6.92 -5.65 5.62
N ALA A 39 5.98 -4.82 6.03
CA ALA A 39 4.62 -5.20 6.39
C ALA A 39 3.68 -5.21 5.17
N LEU A 40 2.62 -6.01 5.20
CA LEU A 40 1.61 -6.09 4.14
C LEU A 40 0.21 -5.82 4.70
N LEU A 41 -0.54 -4.96 4.03
CA LEU A 41 -1.93 -4.66 4.32
C LEU A 41 -2.79 -4.91 3.07
N PRO A 42 -3.58 -5.99 3.01
CA PRO A 42 -4.49 -6.23 1.91
C PRO A 42 -5.70 -5.29 1.99
N ILE A 43 -6.10 -4.77 0.84
CA ILE A 43 -7.36 -4.05 0.67
C ILE A 43 -8.27 -4.83 -0.27
N ARG A 44 -9.58 -4.73 -0.06
CA ARG A 44 -10.57 -5.46 -0.87
C ARG A 44 -11.45 -4.49 -1.66
N GLY A 45 -11.46 -4.68 -2.97
CA GLY A 45 -12.25 -3.86 -3.89
C GLY A 45 -11.81 -2.40 -3.94
N LYS A 46 -12.64 -1.57 -4.56
CA LYS A 46 -12.40 -0.13 -4.68
C LYS A 46 -12.63 0.55 -3.34
N ILE A 47 -11.64 1.31 -2.89
CA ILE A 47 -11.74 2.10 -1.65
C ILE A 47 -12.79 3.21 -1.81
N LEU A 48 -13.42 3.59 -0.70
CA LEU A 48 -14.34 4.72 -0.67
C LEU A 48 -13.69 5.99 -1.23
N ASN A 49 -14.35 6.64 -2.19
CA ASN A 49 -13.90 7.94 -2.67
C ASN A 49 -14.17 9.02 -1.63
N VAL A 50 -13.17 9.30 -0.80
CA VAL A 50 -13.26 10.28 0.27
C VAL A 50 -13.33 11.74 -0.21
N GLN A 51 -13.15 11.99 -1.52
CA GLN A 51 -13.40 13.31 -2.06
C GLN A 51 -14.89 13.66 -2.02
N LYS A 52 -15.74 12.65 -2.28
CA LYS A 52 -17.20 12.75 -2.33
C LYS A 52 -17.88 12.37 -1.01
N ALA A 53 -17.26 11.49 -0.23
CA ALA A 53 -17.83 10.99 1.01
C ALA A 53 -17.63 11.95 2.19
N SER A 54 -18.49 11.85 3.21
CA SER A 54 -18.28 12.60 4.45
C SER A 54 -17.15 11.99 5.30
N VAL A 55 -16.62 12.76 6.25
CA VAL A 55 -15.65 12.24 7.24
C VAL A 55 -16.24 11.07 8.03
N SER A 56 -17.54 11.15 8.35
CA SER A 56 -18.26 10.09 9.08
C SER A 56 -18.33 8.79 8.27
N ASP A 57 -18.57 8.87 6.96
CA ASP A 57 -18.56 7.69 6.08
C ASP A 57 -17.17 7.07 5.97
N MET A 58 -16.14 7.92 5.87
CA MET A 58 -14.75 7.47 5.81
C MET A 58 -14.36 6.70 7.08
N LEU A 59 -14.72 7.19 8.27
CA LEU A 59 -14.43 6.52 9.55
C LEU A 59 -15.25 5.23 9.76
N ARG A 60 -16.41 5.11 9.10
CA ARG A 60 -17.19 3.86 9.09
C ARG A 60 -16.70 2.84 8.07
N ASN A 61 -15.93 3.27 7.07
CA ASN A 61 -15.44 2.37 6.04
C ASN A 61 -14.30 1.49 6.59
N ALA A 62 -14.48 0.17 6.51
CA ALA A 62 -13.53 -0.79 7.07
C ALA A 62 -12.12 -0.69 6.48
N GLU A 63 -12.00 -0.36 5.19
CA GLU A 63 -10.71 -0.23 4.50
C GLU A 63 -9.97 1.04 4.93
N CYS A 64 -10.66 2.18 4.91
CA CYS A 64 -10.11 3.46 5.38
C CYS A 64 -9.68 3.37 6.85
N THR A 65 -10.54 2.82 7.70
CA THR A 65 -10.26 2.66 9.14
C THR A 65 -9.09 1.73 9.38
N ALA A 66 -8.99 0.62 8.63
CA ALA A 66 -7.84 -0.27 8.74
C ALA A 66 -6.53 0.43 8.35
N ILE A 67 -6.51 1.24 7.29
CA ILE A 67 -5.31 1.99 6.87
C ILE A 67 -4.90 2.99 7.97
N ILE A 68 -5.84 3.80 8.46
CA ILE A 68 -5.58 4.79 9.52
C ILE A 68 -5.05 4.11 10.79
N GLN A 69 -5.66 3.01 11.22
CA GLN A 69 -5.23 2.25 12.39
C GLN A 69 -3.83 1.63 12.21
N VAL A 70 -3.54 1.10 11.02
CA VAL A 70 -2.24 0.47 10.75
C VAL A 70 -1.12 1.51 10.76
N LEU A 71 -1.36 2.71 10.23
CA LEU A 71 -0.37 3.79 10.22
C LEU A 71 -0.09 4.34 11.62
N GLY A 72 -1.07 4.34 12.52
CA GLY A 72 -0.91 4.73 13.92
C GLY A 72 -0.77 6.23 14.18
N ALA A 73 -0.76 7.05 13.13
CA ALA A 73 -0.50 8.49 13.17
C ALA A 73 -1.76 9.38 13.32
N GLY A 74 -2.96 8.81 13.45
CA GLY A 74 -4.20 9.58 13.40
C GLY A 74 -4.61 9.99 11.98
N SER A 75 -5.45 11.02 11.84
CA SER A 75 -5.92 11.50 10.53
C SER A 75 -6.43 12.95 10.57
N GLY A 76 -6.37 13.64 9.44
CA GLY A 76 -6.82 15.02 9.29
C GLY A 76 -6.05 15.97 10.19
N ARG A 77 -6.77 16.70 11.05
CA ARG A 77 -6.18 17.69 11.97
C ARG A 77 -5.38 17.07 13.12
N SER A 78 -5.64 15.82 13.45
CA SER A 78 -4.92 15.10 14.51
C SER A 78 -3.82 14.19 13.96
N PHE A 79 -3.44 14.36 12.69
CA PHE A 79 -2.38 13.57 12.09
C PHE A 79 -1.01 14.00 12.64
N ASP A 80 -0.27 13.05 13.20
CA ASP A 80 1.09 13.21 13.72
C ASP A 80 2.07 12.33 12.94
N LEU A 81 2.98 12.98 12.20
CA LEU A 81 3.96 12.30 11.36
C LEU A 81 4.97 11.47 12.17
N GLU A 82 5.30 11.92 13.38
CA GLU A 82 6.28 11.25 14.24
C GLU A 82 5.71 9.98 14.88
N ALA A 83 4.38 9.92 15.02
CA ALA A 83 3.67 8.72 15.48
C ALA A 83 3.46 7.67 14.36
N ALA A 84 3.87 7.95 13.12
CA ALA A 84 3.70 7.02 12.01
C ALA A 84 4.58 5.78 12.18
N ARG A 85 3.96 4.60 12.10
CA ARG A 85 4.63 3.30 12.33
C ARG A 85 5.61 2.88 11.22
N TYR A 86 5.50 3.47 10.04
CA TYR A 86 6.29 3.09 8.87
C TYR A 86 6.87 4.32 8.18
N GLY A 87 8.16 4.25 7.85
CA GLY A 87 8.88 5.30 7.13
C GLY A 87 8.55 5.33 5.65
N LYS A 88 8.13 4.20 5.08
CA LYS A 88 7.64 4.12 3.70
C LYS A 88 6.30 3.43 3.60
N ILE A 89 5.43 3.97 2.76
CA ILE A 89 4.12 3.42 2.45
C ILE A 89 4.07 3.22 0.94
N VAL A 90 4.03 1.96 0.53
CA VAL A 90 4.09 1.56 -0.88
C VAL A 90 2.71 1.11 -1.33
N LEU A 91 2.12 1.85 -2.26
CA LEU A 91 0.87 1.49 -2.93
C LEU A 91 1.20 0.45 -4.02
N MET A 92 0.91 -0.82 -3.75
CA MET A 92 1.19 -1.94 -4.64
C MET A 92 -0.12 -2.53 -5.18
N THR A 93 -0.74 -1.76 -6.07
CA THR A 93 -1.93 -2.14 -6.84
C THR A 93 -1.53 -2.84 -8.14
N ASP A 94 -2.47 -3.52 -8.78
CA ASP A 94 -2.19 -4.20 -10.05
C ASP A 94 -1.80 -3.22 -11.17
N ALA A 95 -1.15 -3.77 -12.20
CA ALA A 95 -0.63 -3.01 -13.34
C ALA A 95 -1.72 -2.55 -14.33
N ASP A 96 -2.98 -2.92 -14.09
CA ASP A 96 -4.11 -2.66 -14.97
C ASP A 96 -4.85 -1.34 -14.66
N VAL A 97 -5.96 -1.12 -15.38
CA VAL A 97 -6.79 0.08 -15.25
C VAL A 97 -7.54 0.16 -13.91
N ASP A 98 -7.88 -0.98 -13.30
CA ASP A 98 -8.57 -1.02 -12.02
C ASP A 98 -7.58 -0.75 -10.88
N GLY A 99 -6.36 -1.29 -10.97
CA GLY A 99 -5.25 -0.96 -10.07
C GLY A 99 -4.91 0.55 -10.12
N ALA A 100 -4.90 1.15 -11.31
CA ALA A 100 -4.74 2.60 -11.46
C ALA A 100 -5.87 3.41 -10.78
N HIS A 101 -7.11 2.92 -10.84
CA HIS A 101 -8.24 3.53 -10.15
C HIS A 101 -8.11 3.41 -8.62
N ILE A 102 -7.78 2.22 -8.11
CA ILE A 102 -7.55 2.00 -6.67
C ILE A 102 -6.42 2.89 -6.16
N ARG A 103 -5.31 2.98 -6.91
CA ARG A 103 -4.19 3.87 -6.59
C ARG A 103 -4.62 5.32 -6.47
N THR A 104 -5.49 5.78 -7.38
CA THR A 104 -6.05 7.15 -7.32
C THR A 104 -6.90 7.38 -6.06
N LEU A 105 -7.72 6.40 -5.69
CA LEU A 105 -8.55 6.47 -4.47
C LEU A 105 -7.70 6.49 -3.20
N LEU A 106 -6.66 5.65 -3.15
CA LEU A 106 -5.67 5.65 -2.07
C LEU A 106 -4.95 7.00 -1.97
N LEU A 107 -4.40 7.51 -3.08
CA LEU A 107 -3.74 8.81 -3.11
C LEU A 107 -4.67 9.95 -2.65
N THR A 108 -5.95 9.88 -3.01
CA THR A 108 -6.98 10.82 -2.54
C THR A 108 -7.15 10.75 -1.02
N LEU A 109 -7.19 9.55 -0.45
CA LEU A 109 -7.25 9.33 1.00
C LEU A 109 -6.00 9.90 1.70
N PHE A 110 -4.80 9.54 1.24
CA PHE A 110 -3.55 10.04 1.79
C PHE A 110 -3.44 11.56 1.70
N TYR A 111 -3.73 12.14 0.54
CA TYR A 111 -3.66 13.59 0.37
C TYR A 111 -4.65 14.35 1.27
N ARG A 112 -5.87 13.83 1.44
CA ARG A 112 -6.93 14.53 2.18
C ARG A 112 -6.82 14.38 3.70
N TYR A 113 -6.37 13.23 4.18
CA TYR A 113 -6.39 12.90 5.61
C TYR A 113 -5.02 12.61 6.21
N MET A 114 -3.98 12.47 5.41
CA MET A 114 -2.63 12.11 5.87
C MET A 114 -1.58 12.86 5.06
N LYS A 115 -1.90 14.11 4.69
CA LYS A 115 -1.09 14.98 3.82
C LYS A 115 0.38 15.06 4.24
N PRO A 116 0.72 15.14 5.55
CA PRO A 116 2.11 15.18 5.97
C PRO A 116 2.96 13.98 5.50
N LEU A 117 2.39 12.78 5.31
CA LEU A 117 3.13 11.64 4.74
C LEU A 117 3.51 11.89 3.27
N VAL A 118 2.60 12.50 2.51
CA VAL A 118 2.83 12.83 1.10
C VAL A 118 3.89 13.92 1.00
N GLU A 119 3.77 14.98 1.81
CA GLU A 119 4.72 16.10 1.83
C GLU A 119 6.11 15.69 2.32
N ALA A 120 6.19 14.74 3.27
CA ALA A 120 7.45 14.17 3.73
C ALA A 120 8.07 13.15 2.76
N GLY A 121 7.45 12.87 1.61
CA GLY A 121 7.97 11.92 0.63
C GLY A 121 7.94 10.46 1.09
N ARG A 122 7.02 10.11 2.03
CA ARG A 122 6.89 8.75 2.57
C ARG A 122 5.90 7.87 1.81
N VAL A 123 5.17 8.42 0.84
CA VAL A 123 4.19 7.66 0.02
C VAL A 123 4.77 7.37 -1.36
N PHE A 124 4.82 6.09 -1.70
CA PHE A 124 5.39 5.55 -2.93
C PHE A 124 4.33 4.78 -3.70
N ALA A 125 4.46 4.75 -5.03
CA ALA A 125 3.70 3.85 -5.88
C ALA A 125 4.65 2.79 -6.45
N ALA A 126 4.35 1.51 -6.23
CA ALA A 126 5.05 0.45 -6.93
C ALA A 126 4.70 0.50 -8.42
N VAL A 127 5.66 0.14 -9.27
CA VAL A 127 5.48 0.02 -10.72
C VAL A 127 5.64 -1.46 -11.09
N PRO A 128 4.58 -2.28 -10.92
CA PRO A 128 4.63 -3.69 -11.29
C PRO A 128 4.76 -3.85 -12.82
N PRO A 129 5.44 -4.90 -13.29
CA PRO A 129 5.52 -5.20 -14.72
C PRO A 129 4.15 -5.65 -15.24
N LEU A 130 3.75 -5.15 -16.41
CA LEU A 130 2.53 -5.60 -17.09
C LEU A 130 2.77 -6.87 -17.91
N HIS A 131 3.99 -7.05 -18.41
CA HIS A 131 4.37 -8.18 -19.27
C HIS A 131 5.74 -8.72 -18.87
N ARG A 132 5.91 -10.04 -19.03
CA ARG A 132 7.21 -10.71 -18.98
C ARG A 132 7.42 -11.43 -20.30
N ILE A 133 8.52 -11.11 -20.99
CA ILE A 133 8.91 -11.83 -22.21
C ILE A 133 9.85 -12.96 -21.80
N GLU A 134 9.44 -14.20 -22.09
CA GLU A 134 10.27 -15.39 -21.91
C GLU A 134 10.72 -15.93 -23.26
N VAL A 135 12.03 -15.93 -23.52
CA VAL A 135 12.59 -16.47 -24.76
C VAL A 135 12.95 -17.94 -24.53
N ILE A 136 12.26 -18.85 -25.22
CA ILE A 136 12.59 -20.28 -25.20
C ILE A 136 13.57 -20.56 -26.34
N GLY A 137 14.88 -20.50 -26.05
CA GLY A 137 15.94 -20.94 -26.95
C GLY A 137 17.08 -19.95 -27.12
N ALA A 138 18.15 -20.10 -26.33
CA ALA A 138 19.46 -19.60 -26.74
C ALA A 138 19.90 -20.41 -27.98
N GLY A 139 20.24 -19.72 -29.07
CA GLY A 139 20.51 -20.33 -30.37
C GLY A 139 21.38 -21.57 -30.31
N ARG A 140 20.88 -22.69 -30.84
CA ARG A 140 21.73 -23.76 -31.37
C ARG A 140 22.46 -23.21 -32.59
N ARG A 141 23.60 -22.56 -32.40
CA ARG A 141 24.63 -22.55 -33.45
C ARG A 141 25.32 -23.92 -33.37
N LYS A 142 25.04 -24.80 -34.32
CA LYS A 142 25.89 -25.96 -34.60
C LYS A 142 27.17 -25.42 -35.23
N ASN A 143 28.31 -25.64 -34.58
CA ASN A 143 29.63 -25.57 -35.20
C ASN A 143 29.76 -26.68 -36.24
#